data_AF-A0A100WJ09-F1
#
_entry.id   AF-A0A100WJ09-F1
#
_cell.length_a   1.000
_cell.length_b   1.000
_cell.length_c   1.000
_cell.angle_alpha   90.00
_cell.angle_beta   90.00
_cell.angle_gamma   90.00
#
_symmetry.space_group_name_H-M   'P 1'
#
loop_
_entity.id
_entity.type
_entity.pdbx_description
1 polymer ?
#
loop_
_entity_poly.entity_id
_entity_poly.type
_entity_poly.pdbx_seq_one_letter_code
_entity_poly.pdbx_strand_id
1 'polypeptide(L)'
;DIPLNVATEALMRRIVEAVDRAASTVESILGMTGANRSRSDSPPDGRTGRGYLAANGRRHTTPGDYPLLETSTQLLLGTLDVLVEAPPDEHLVWLPLPDQMPDRVDPRETAPHPDGAQPRAHVALSGLDLARELVTLGHHVGMQLGLSYLRTPSDVPCHRCGAETLGRDNGCWDIDCTTCGARYTEGEHGLLIRLLADEIQSKEEDHLLKFLLAEAYQRLDMLRKRAAILDDLTDDAIAKVIADGPDQTLELVKILRDATAQCAGVLDAFPDGQPHPTPAERQIGVREHERKTAAQQKKLQAAAIERDQAAAE
;
A
#
# COMPACT_ATOMS: atom_id res chain seq x y z
N ASP A 1 -31.54 27.86 5.10
CA ASP A 1 -30.91 26.57 4.77
C ASP A 1 -29.93 26.73 3.63
N ILE A 2 -28.63 26.62 3.95
CA ILE A 2 -27.56 26.55 2.95
C ILE A 2 -27.62 25.15 2.33
N PRO A 3 -27.53 24.99 0.99
CA PRO A 3 -27.51 23.65 0.39
C PRO A 3 -26.36 22.85 0.99
N LEU A 4 -26.61 21.58 1.36
CA LEU A 4 -25.63 20.70 2.03
C LEU A 4 -24.25 20.73 1.36
N ASN A 5 -24.23 20.73 0.02
CA ASN A 5 -22.99 20.77 -0.78
C ASN A 5 -22.14 22.02 -0.52
N VAL A 6 -22.75 23.19 -0.27
CA VAL A 6 -22.02 24.45 -0.06
C VAL A 6 -21.31 24.45 1.30
N ALA A 7 -21.92 23.86 2.33
CA ALA A 7 -21.30 23.74 3.65
C ALA A 7 -20.11 22.77 3.63
N THR A 8 -20.25 21.63 2.95
CA THR A 8 -19.17 20.65 2.78
C THR A 8 -18.02 21.23 1.94
N GLU A 9 -18.32 21.93 0.85
CA GLU A 9 -17.32 22.60 0.01
C GLU A 9 -16.54 23.68 0.78
N ALA A 10 -17.23 24.50 1.56
CA ALA A 10 -16.60 25.51 2.40
C ALA A 10 -15.68 24.88 3.44
N LEU A 11 -16.09 23.76 4.05
CA LEU A 11 -15.26 23.03 5.00
C LEU A 11 -14.00 22.46 4.33
N MET A 12 -14.13 21.80 3.18
CA MET A 12 -12.98 21.23 2.47
C MET A 12 -11.98 22.31 2.06
N ARG A 13 -12.45 23.45 1.53
CA ARG A 13 -11.58 24.59 1.21
C ARG A 13 -10.85 25.09 2.45
N ARG A 14 -11.54 25.21 3.59
CA ARG A 14 -10.93 25.65 4.84
C ARG A 14 -9.85 24.70 5.35
N ILE A 15 -10.04 23.39 5.18
CA ILE A 15 -9.03 22.37 5.52
C ILE A 15 -7.77 22.56 4.68
N VAL A 16 -7.92 22.63 3.35
CA VAL A 16 -6.78 22.78 2.43
C VAL A 16 -5.98 24.03 2.77
N GLU A 17 -6.65 25.17 2.96
CA GLU A 17 -5.98 26.42 3.29
C GLU A 17 -5.34 26.43 4.68
N ALA A 18 -5.97 25.82 5.69
CA ALA A 18 -5.37 25.74 7.02
C ALA A 18 -4.11 24.86 7.03
N VAL A 19 -4.14 23.73 6.33
CA VAL A 19 -2.99 22.83 6.19
C VAL A 19 -1.87 23.50 5.41
N ASP A 20 -2.18 24.18 4.30
CA ASP A 20 -1.19 24.91 3.51
C ASP A 20 -0.55 26.06 4.30
N ARG A 21 -1.35 26.85 5.04
CA ARG A 21 -0.82 27.91 5.94
C ARG A 21 0.13 27.35 7.00
N ALA A 22 -0.27 26.29 7.69
CA ALA A 22 0.58 25.64 8.70
C ALA A 22 1.89 25.17 8.08
N ALA A 23 1.80 24.50 6.95
CA ALA A 23 2.97 23.95 6.28
C ALA A 23 3.86 25.06 5.67
N SER A 24 3.31 26.21 5.24
CA SER A 24 4.05 27.39 4.78
C SER A 24 4.81 28.07 5.93
N THR A 25 4.20 28.13 7.12
CA THR A 25 4.83 28.64 8.34
C THR A 25 6.06 27.82 8.70
N VAL A 26 5.95 26.49 8.66
CA VAL A 26 7.07 25.58 8.89
C VAL A 26 8.17 25.77 7.84
N GLU A 27 7.82 25.88 6.55
CA GLU A 27 8.80 26.11 5.48
C GLU A 27 9.59 27.40 5.70
N SER A 28 8.90 28.48 6.08
CA SER A 28 9.51 29.77 6.39
C SER A 28 10.55 29.63 7.53
N ILE A 29 10.20 28.92 8.61
CA ILE A 29 11.08 28.72 9.77
C ILE A 29 12.28 27.84 9.43
N LEU A 30 12.06 26.78 8.64
CA LEU A 30 13.12 25.85 8.22
C LEU A 30 13.99 26.41 7.08
N GLY A 31 13.66 27.59 6.54
CA GLY A 31 14.34 28.15 5.37
C GLY A 31 14.18 27.28 4.12
N MET A 32 13.11 26.47 4.06
CA MET A 32 12.78 25.65 2.90
C MET A 32 12.05 26.54 1.89
N THR A 33 12.65 26.79 0.73
CA THR A 33 11.93 27.42 -0.37
C THR A 33 10.87 26.45 -0.89
N GLY A 34 9.59 26.83 -0.80
CA GLY A 34 8.40 26.06 -1.25
C GLY A 34 8.32 25.81 -2.76
N ALA A 35 9.43 25.51 -3.42
CA ALA A 35 9.55 25.24 -4.86
C ALA A 35 8.63 24.10 -5.33
N ASN A 36 8.23 23.20 -4.42
CA ASN A 36 7.30 22.11 -4.70
C ASN A 36 5.83 22.46 -4.47
N ARG A 37 5.51 23.62 -3.88
CA ARG A 37 4.14 24.08 -3.58
C ARG A 37 3.72 25.29 -4.38
N SER A 38 4.45 25.62 -5.44
CA SER A 38 3.96 26.61 -6.40
C SER A 38 2.67 26.08 -7.01
N ARG A 39 1.55 26.36 -6.33
CA ARG A 39 0.23 26.53 -6.93
C ARG A 39 0.55 27.34 -8.17
N SER A 40 0.24 26.80 -9.35
CA SER A 40 0.42 27.55 -10.57
C SER A 40 -0.55 28.74 -10.53
N ASP A 41 -0.20 29.77 -9.76
CA ASP A 41 -0.93 31.03 -9.66
C ASP A 41 -0.77 31.81 -10.97
N SER A 42 0.10 31.35 -11.86
CA SER A 42 0.07 31.63 -13.28
C SER A 42 -1.14 30.92 -13.91
N PRO A 43 -2.18 31.66 -14.34
CA PRO A 43 -3.21 31.08 -15.18
C PRO A 43 -2.54 30.49 -16.43
N PRO A 44 -2.93 29.29 -16.90
CA PRO A 44 -2.42 28.76 -18.16
C PRO A 44 -2.73 29.69 -19.36
N ASP A 45 -3.70 30.59 -19.21
CA ASP A 45 -4.09 31.57 -20.21
C ASP A 45 -3.89 32.97 -19.62
N GLY A 46 -2.93 33.76 -20.12
CA GLY A 46 -2.54 35.10 -19.61
C GLY A 46 -3.60 36.21 -19.57
N ARG A 47 -4.82 35.95 -19.09
CA ARG A 47 -5.89 36.91 -18.82
C ARG A 47 -5.71 37.50 -17.43
N THR A 48 -4.77 38.45 -17.33
CA THR A 48 -4.67 39.37 -16.19
C THR A 48 -5.78 40.42 -16.28
N GLY A 49 -6.94 40.16 -15.69
CA GLY A 49 -7.97 41.19 -15.59
C GLY A 49 -9.26 40.71 -14.95
N ARG A 50 -9.71 41.43 -13.91
CA ARG A 50 -10.99 41.49 -13.16
C ARG A 50 -11.99 40.31 -13.16
N GLY A 51 -12.09 39.49 -14.20
CA GLY A 51 -12.89 38.26 -14.22
C GLY A 51 -12.25 37.06 -13.50
N TYR A 52 -10.97 37.09 -13.17
CA TYR A 52 -10.28 35.95 -12.54
C TYR A 52 -10.73 35.70 -11.09
N LEU A 53 -10.97 36.76 -10.31
CA LEU A 53 -11.46 36.66 -8.94
C LEU A 53 -12.94 36.21 -8.88
N ALA A 54 -13.78 36.69 -9.81
CA ALA A 54 -15.18 36.29 -9.90
C ALA A 54 -15.37 34.85 -10.43
N ALA A 55 -14.47 34.36 -11.29
CA ALA A 55 -14.53 33.00 -11.84
C ALA A 55 -13.98 31.91 -10.89
N ASN A 56 -13.09 32.26 -9.95
CA ASN A 56 -12.52 31.30 -9.00
C ASN A 56 -13.32 31.18 -7.69
N GLY A 57 -14.21 32.13 -7.40
CA GLY A 57 -15.15 32.03 -6.27
C GLY A 57 -16.08 30.81 -6.34
N ARG A 58 -16.32 30.27 -7.55
CA ARG A 58 -17.19 29.10 -7.80
C ARG A 58 -16.45 27.80 -8.11
N ARG A 59 -15.12 27.77 -8.06
CA ARG A 59 -14.39 26.52 -8.31
C ARG A 59 -14.39 25.67 -7.05
N HIS A 60 -15.10 24.55 -7.16
CA HIS A 60 -15.06 23.36 -6.32
C HIS A 60 -13.62 23.04 -5.87
N THR A 61 -13.45 22.30 -4.77
CA THR A 61 -12.20 21.59 -4.48
C THR A 61 -11.72 20.93 -5.76
N THR A 62 -10.63 21.46 -6.32
CA THR A 62 -10.15 21.00 -7.61
C THR A 62 -9.42 19.68 -7.40
N PRO A 63 -9.38 18.78 -8.40
CA PRO A 63 -8.55 17.57 -8.33
C PRO A 63 -7.08 17.85 -7.98
N GLY A 64 -6.59 19.09 -8.12
CA GLY A 64 -5.24 19.52 -7.74
C GLY A 64 -5.06 19.89 -6.25
N ASP A 65 -6.11 19.94 -5.44
CA ASP A 65 -5.97 20.26 -4.00
C ASP A 65 -5.47 19.04 -3.19
N TYR A 66 -5.70 17.82 -3.68
CA TYR A 66 -5.27 16.58 -2.98
C TYR A 66 -3.74 16.42 -2.92
N PRO A 67 -2.97 16.58 -4.02
CA PRO A 67 -1.50 16.53 -3.95
C PRO A 67 -0.90 17.61 -3.04
N LEU A 68 -1.50 18.80 -3.01
CA LEU A 68 -1.08 19.89 -2.10
C LEU A 68 -1.32 19.50 -0.64
N LEU A 69 -2.50 18.98 -0.34
CA LEU A 69 -2.87 18.51 0.99
C LEU A 69 -1.94 17.39 1.46
N GLU A 70 -1.67 16.41 0.60
CA GLU A 70 -0.78 15.28 0.89
C GLU A 70 0.65 15.75 1.18
N THR A 71 1.22 16.59 0.30
CA THR A 71 2.59 17.13 0.46
C THR A 71 2.72 17.96 1.74
N SER A 72 1.73 18.81 2.00
CA SER A 72 1.71 19.66 3.20
C SER A 72 1.56 18.84 4.48
N THR A 73 0.72 17.80 4.45
CA THR A 73 0.54 16.88 5.58
C THR A 73 1.82 16.10 5.88
N GLN A 74 2.51 15.58 4.85
CA GLN A 74 3.78 14.88 5.01
C GLN A 74 4.85 15.77 5.65
N LEU A 75 4.94 17.05 5.24
CA LEU A 75 5.86 17.98 5.89
C LEU A 75 5.49 18.17 7.37
N LEU A 76 4.21 18.44 7.65
CA LEU A 76 3.75 18.72 9.01
C LEU A 76 3.97 17.54 9.96
N LEU A 77 3.73 16.30 9.52
CA LEU A 77 3.91 15.10 10.34
C LEU A 77 5.33 14.95 10.89
N GLY A 78 6.34 15.42 10.15
CA GLY A 78 7.74 15.38 10.59
C GLY A 78 8.20 16.61 11.38
N THR A 79 7.38 17.65 11.50
CA THR A 79 7.81 19.00 11.95
C THR A 79 6.80 19.67 12.89
N LEU A 80 5.92 18.91 13.54
CA LEU A 80 4.89 19.46 14.43
C LEU A 80 5.48 20.30 15.57
N ASP A 81 6.64 19.92 16.12
CA ASP A 81 7.30 20.68 17.18
C ASP A 81 7.70 22.08 16.69
N VAL A 82 8.21 22.17 15.46
CA VAL A 82 8.58 23.45 14.82
C VAL A 82 7.36 24.32 14.57
N LEU A 83 6.23 23.71 14.15
CA LEU A 83 4.98 24.45 14.00
C LEU A 83 4.53 25.02 15.36
N VAL A 84 4.53 24.24 16.44
CA VAL A 84 4.03 24.70 17.74
C VAL A 84 4.87 25.86 18.31
N GLU A 85 6.18 25.88 18.04
CA GLU A 85 7.09 26.94 18.47
C GLU A 85 7.10 28.18 17.56
N ALA A 86 6.38 28.14 16.43
CA ALA A 86 6.36 29.24 15.48
C ALA A 86 5.81 30.54 16.09
N PRO A 87 6.53 31.67 15.97
CA PRO A 87 6.03 32.96 16.41
C PRO A 87 4.80 33.38 15.57
N PRO A 88 3.98 34.32 16.06
CA PRO A 88 2.87 34.85 15.29
C PRO A 88 3.32 35.44 13.96
N ASP A 89 2.70 35.00 12.86
CA ASP A 89 2.90 35.52 11.51
C ASP A 89 1.57 35.97 10.90
N GLU A 90 1.64 36.86 9.91
CA GLU A 90 0.46 37.49 9.31
C GLU A 90 -0.11 36.60 8.19
N HIS A 91 -1.28 36.02 8.42
CA HIS A 91 -1.91 35.13 7.45
C HIS A 91 -3.22 35.70 6.90
N LEU A 92 -3.48 35.47 5.61
CA LEU A 92 -4.77 35.76 5.01
C LEU A 92 -5.77 34.63 5.33
N VAL A 93 -6.80 34.94 6.11
CA VAL A 93 -7.81 33.98 6.57
C VAL A 93 -9.21 34.42 6.12
N TRP A 94 -10.06 33.46 5.75
CA TRP A 94 -11.48 33.76 5.56
C TRP A 94 -12.15 34.04 6.89
N LEU A 95 -12.81 35.19 6.99
CA LEU A 95 -13.60 35.49 8.17
C LEU A 95 -14.87 34.63 8.19
N PRO A 96 -15.36 34.24 9.38
CA PRO A 96 -16.66 33.60 9.53
C PRO A 96 -17.76 34.41 8.85
N LEU A 97 -18.82 33.75 8.38
CA LEU A 97 -20.00 34.49 7.91
C LEU A 97 -20.58 35.32 9.07
N PRO A 98 -21.19 36.49 8.78
CA PRO A 98 -21.70 37.41 9.80
C PRO A 98 -22.61 36.73 10.84
N ASP A 99 -23.41 35.75 10.42
CA ASP A 99 -24.33 35.01 11.31
C ASP A 99 -23.61 34.12 12.35
N GLN A 100 -22.31 33.87 12.18
CA GLN A 100 -21.47 33.07 13.08
C GLN A 100 -20.43 33.93 13.81
N MET A 101 -20.46 35.26 13.64
CA MET A 101 -19.50 36.15 14.30
C MET A 101 -19.91 36.39 15.75
N PRO A 102 -18.99 36.29 16.73
CA PRO A 102 -19.24 36.82 18.05
C PRO A 102 -19.42 38.35 17.96
N ASP A 103 -20.25 38.93 18.83
CA ASP A 103 -20.65 40.36 18.87
C ASP A 103 -19.50 41.41 18.88
N ARG A 104 -18.23 40.98 18.86
CA ARG A 104 -17.04 41.82 19.01
C ARG A 104 -16.33 42.22 17.71
N VAL A 105 -16.74 41.72 16.55
CA VAL A 105 -16.07 42.09 15.28
C VAL A 105 -16.77 43.30 14.67
N ASP A 106 -16.00 44.35 14.31
CA ASP A 106 -16.57 45.56 13.72
C ASP A 106 -17.28 45.21 12.40
N PRO A 107 -18.59 45.51 12.26
CA PRO A 107 -19.36 45.21 11.05
C PRO A 107 -18.75 45.78 9.76
N ARG A 108 -17.90 46.82 9.86
CA ARG A 108 -17.21 47.43 8.73
C ARG A 108 -16.06 46.59 8.19
N GLU A 109 -15.38 45.84 9.05
CA GLU A 109 -14.29 44.93 8.67
C GLU A 109 -14.84 43.61 8.10
N THR A 110 -16.10 43.31 8.40
CA THR A 110 -16.80 42.09 7.96
C THR A 110 -17.80 42.35 6.86
N ALA A 111 -17.88 43.58 6.34
CA ALA A 111 -18.83 43.94 5.31
C ALA A 111 -18.58 43.00 4.11
N PRO A 112 -19.62 42.29 3.62
CA PRO A 112 -19.46 41.40 2.49
C PRO A 112 -18.88 42.20 1.31
N HIS A 113 -17.92 41.60 0.61
CA HIS A 113 -17.37 42.22 -0.59
C HIS A 113 -18.53 42.55 -1.54
N PRO A 114 -18.51 43.68 -2.28
CA PRO A 114 -19.60 44.05 -3.20
C PRO A 114 -19.96 42.97 -4.22
N ASP A 115 -19.04 42.03 -4.48
CA ASP A 115 -19.23 40.90 -5.39
C ASP A 115 -19.83 39.64 -4.72
N GLY A 116 -20.21 39.71 -3.44
CA GLY A 116 -20.75 38.57 -2.67
C GLY A 116 -19.70 37.53 -2.27
N ALA A 117 -18.41 37.85 -2.41
CA ALA A 117 -17.33 37.00 -1.92
C ALA A 117 -17.22 37.09 -0.39
N GLN A 118 -16.90 35.97 0.26
CA GLN A 118 -16.64 35.92 1.69
C GLN A 118 -15.46 36.86 2.04
N PRO A 119 -15.55 37.67 3.11
CA PRO A 119 -14.46 38.57 3.45
C PRO A 119 -13.21 37.79 3.90
N ARG A 120 -12.03 38.30 3.52
CA ARG A 120 -10.73 37.81 3.98
C ARG A 120 -10.03 38.93 4.75
N ALA A 121 -9.35 38.58 5.83
CA ALA A 121 -8.57 39.52 6.62
C ALA A 121 -7.17 38.96 6.90
N HIS A 122 -6.22 39.87 7.05
CA HIS A 122 -4.92 39.55 7.60
C HIS A 122 -5.07 39.38 9.12
N VAL A 123 -4.73 38.20 9.63
CA VAL A 123 -4.80 37.85 11.04
C VAL A 123 -3.43 37.32 11.45
N ALA A 124 -2.88 37.87 12.53
CA ALA A 124 -1.68 37.33 13.14
C ALA A 124 -2.05 36.02 13.85
N LEU A 125 -1.53 34.89 13.35
CA LEU A 125 -1.73 33.58 13.97
C LEU A 125 -0.37 33.01 14.39
N SER A 126 -0.29 32.56 15.63
CA SER A 126 0.85 31.74 16.06
C SER A 126 0.72 30.32 15.51
N GLY A 127 1.83 29.57 15.50
CA GLY A 127 1.76 28.18 15.09
C GLY A 127 0.91 27.30 16.01
N LEU A 128 0.80 27.65 17.30
CA LEU A 128 -0.16 27.02 18.22
C LEU A 128 -1.62 27.28 17.81
N ASP A 129 -1.93 28.48 17.32
CA ASP A 129 -3.28 28.82 16.82
C ASP A 129 -3.59 28.02 15.55
N LEU A 130 -2.62 27.88 14.65
CA LEU A 130 -2.75 27.05 13.44
C LEU A 130 -2.96 25.58 13.78
N ALA A 131 -2.17 25.02 14.72
CA ALA A 131 -2.35 23.64 15.19
C ALA A 131 -3.74 23.43 15.81
N ARG A 132 -4.22 24.38 16.61
CA ARG A 132 -5.57 24.35 17.20
C ARG A 132 -6.66 24.44 16.13
N GLU A 133 -6.48 25.26 15.10
CA GLU A 133 -7.41 25.33 13.96
C GLU A 133 -7.51 23.97 13.26
N LEU A 134 -6.38 23.31 12.97
CA LEU A 134 -6.36 21.99 12.34
C LEU A 134 -7.12 20.93 13.16
N VAL A 135 -6.92 20.91 14.47
CA VAL A 135 -7.66 20.02 15.38
C VAL A 135 -9.16 20.32 15.36
N THR A 136 -9.53 21.60 15.39
CA THR A 136 -10.94 22.03 15.35
C THR A 136 -11.60 21.61 14.03
N LEU A 137 -10.89 21.77 12.90
CA LEU A 137 -11.36 21.32 11.60
C LEU A 137 -11.51 19.80 11.54
N GLY A 138 -10.59 19.04 12.12
CA GLY A 138 -10.71 17.58 12.26
C GLY A 138 -11.99 17.16 13.00
N HIS A 139 -12.31 17.84 14.11
CA HIS A 139 -13.58 17.60 14.82
C HIS A 139 -14.81 17.97 13.98
N HIS A 140 -14.78 19.08 13.25
CA HIS A 140 -15.88 19.47 12.37
C HIS A 140 -16.12 18.46 11.25
N VAL A 141 -15.06 17.92 10.65
CA VAL A 141 -15.15 16.84 9.66
C VAL A 141 -15.77 15.60 10.28
N GLY A 142 -15.31 15.20 11.47
CA GLY A 142 -15.90 14.08 12.21
C GLY A 142 -17.41 14.26 12.39
N MET A 143 -17.83 15.40 12.94
CA MET A 143 -19.26 15.71 13.14
C MET A 143 -20.07 15.68 11.84
N GLN A 144 -19.54 16.23 10.73
CA GLN A 144 -20.24 16.19 9.44
C GLN A 144 -20.37 14.78 8.86
N LEU A 145 -19.41 13.89 9.13
CA LEU A 145 -19.46 12.48 8.75
C LEU A 145 -20.34 11.65 9.71
N GLY A 146 -20.92 12.26 10.74
CA GLY A 146 -21.65 11.56 11.80
C GLY A 146 -20.74 10.74 12.71
N LEU A 147 -19.42 10.98 12.67
CA LEU A 147 -18.43 10.32 13.49
C LEU A 147 -18.18 11.18 14.73
N SER A 148 -18.39 10.62 15.92
CA SER A 148 -18.07 11.33 17.16
C SER A 148 -16.56 11.51 17.35
N TYR A 149 -15.74 10.70 16.66
CA TYR A 149 -14.28 10.68 16.78
C TYR A 149 -13.63 10.42 15.43
N LEU A 150 -12.42 10.96 15.23
CA LEU A 150 -11.57 10.61 14.08
C LEU A 150 -11.15 9.14 14.20
N ARG A 151 -11.15 8.41 13.09
CA ARG A 151 -10.80 6.98 13.05
C ARG A 151 -9.39 6.80 12.51
N THR A 152 -8.52 6.15 13.28
CA THR A 152 -7.22 5.69 12.81
C THR A 152 -7.39 4.37 12.07
N PRO A 153 -7.13 4.30 10.76
CA PRO A 153 -7.20 3.05 10.03
C PRO A 153 -6.10 2.08 10.51
N SER A 154 -6.38 0.78 10.45
CA SER A 154 -5.39 -0.26 10.65
C SER A 154 -4.71 -0.59 9.32
N ASP A 155 -3.41 -0.88 9.34
CA ASP A 155 -2.66 -1.28 8.14
C ASP A 155 -3.01 -2.69 7.66
N VAL A 156 -3.73 -3.47 8.48
CA VAL A 156 -4.16 -4.83 8.15
C VAL A 156 -5.67 -4.89 7.88
N PRO A 157 -6.11 -5.71 6.93
CA PRO A 157 -7.53 -5.91 6.67
C PRO A 157 -8.19 -6.63 7.85
N CYS A 158 -9.51 -6.46 7.99
CA CYS A 158 -10.29 -7.15 9.01
C CYS A 158 -10.16 -8.68 8.89
N HIS A 159 -9.75 -9.34 9.96
CA HIS A 159 -9.58 -10.81 9.99
C HIS A 159 -10.88 -11.59 9.72
N ARG A 160 -12.05 -10.97 9.94
CA ARG A 160 -13.35 -11.62 9.74
C ARG A 160 -13.86 -11.52 8.29
N CYS A 161 -13.75 -10.35 7.67
CA CYS A 161 -14.35 -10.09 6.35
C CYS A 161 -13.37 -9.62 5.27
N GLY A 162 -12.11 -9.38 5.59
CA GLY A 162 -11.08 -8.90 4.67
C GLY A 162 -11.19 -7.43 4.27
N ALA A 163 -12.12 -6.65 4.84
CA ALA A 163 -12.28 -5.24 4.50
C ALA A 163 -11.17 -4.36 5.12
N GLU A 164 -10.73 -3.34 4.38
CA GLU A 164 -9.74 -2.32 4.80
C GLU A 164 -10.35 -1.22 5.69
N THR A 165 -11.55 -1.46 6.23
CA THR A 165 -12.26 -0.52 7.12
C THR A 165 -12.00 -0.78 8.61
N LEU A 166 -11.08 -1.69 8.90
CA LEU A 166 -10.63 -1.97 10.26
C LEU A 166 -9.90 -0.74 10.80
N GLY A 167 -10.23 -0.32 12.01
CA GLY A 167 -9.61 0.85 12.61
C GLY A 167 -10.05 1.09 14.03
N ARG A 168 -9.49 2.13 14.63
CA ARG A 168 -9.78 2.56 16.00
C ARG A 168 -10.33 3.97 15.97
N ASP A 169 -11.48 4.18 16.58
CA ASP A 169 -11.99 5.53 16.81
C ASP A 169 -11.18 6.20 17.94
N ASN A 170 -10.79 7.46 17.77
CA ASN A 170 -9.98 8.18 18.75
C ASN A 170 -10.70 8.26 20.11
N GLY A 171 -10.04 7.78 21.16
CA GLY A 171 -10.62 7.69 22.50
C GLY A 171 -11.38 6.40 22.78
N CYS A 172 -11.52 5.51 21.80
CA CYS A 172 -12.00 4.14 21.99
C CYS A 172 -10.83 3.16 22.18
N TRP A 173 -11.01 2.20 23.09
CA TRP A 173 -10.03 1.14 23.34
C TRP A 173 -10.14 -0.03 22.37
N ASP A 174 -11.32 -0.22 21.78
CA ASP A 174 -11.58 -1.32 20.86
C ASP A 174 -11.25 -0.92 19.41
N ILE A 175 -10.72 -1.87 18.67
CA ILE A 175 -10.51 -1.79 17.21
C ILE A 175 -11.70 -2.50 16.58
N ASP A 176 -12.47 -1.82 15.75
CA ASP A 176 -13.63 -2.41 15.10
C ASP A 176 -13.55 -2.32 13.57
N CYS A 177 -14.41 -3.06 12.89
CA CYS A 177 -14.54 -3.03 11.44
C CYS A 177 -15.91 -2.46 11.09
N THR A 178 -15.97 -1.31 10.41
CA THR A 178 -17.25 -0.69 10.04
C THR A 178 -18.04 -1.50 9.01
N THR A 179 -17.38 -2.37 8.24
CA THR A 179 -18.04 -3.20 7.22
C THR A 179 -18.79 -4.39 7.82
N CYS A 180 -18.20 -5.10 8.79
CA CYS A 180 -18.82 -6.32 9.36
C CYS A 180 -19.22 -6.19 10.84
N GLY A 181 -18.89 -5.08 11.50
CA GLY A 181 -19.16 -4.84 12.92
C GLY A 181 -18.34 -5.69 13.89
N ALA A 182 -17.31 -6.41 13.42
CA ALA A 182 -16.40 -7.11 14.31
C ALA A 182 -15.65 -6.11 15.20
N ARG A 183 -15.46 -6.45 16.47
CA ARG A 183 -14.74 -5.65 17.46
C ARG A 183 -13.67 -6.52 18.09
N TYR A 184 -12.50 -5.95 18.30
CA TYR A 184 -11.31 -6.59 18.83
C TYR A 184 -10.73 -5.70 19.91
N THR A 185 -10.30 -6.31 21.01
CA THR A 185 -9.43 -5.62 21.96
C THR A 185 -8.03 -5.43 21.34
N GLU A 186 -7.26 -4.48 21.85
CA GLU A 186 -5.88 -4.24 21.36
C GLU A 186 -4.99 -5.48 21.47
N GLY A 187 -5.15 -6.27 22.53
CA GLY A 187 -4.42 -7.53 22.72
C GLY A 187 -4.82 -8.61 21.72
N GLU A 188 -6.12 -8.78 21.45
CA GLU A 188 -6.62 -9.74 20.45
C GLU A 188 -6.18 -9.34 19.04
N HIS A 189 -6.30 -8.07 18.69
CA HIS A 189 -5.86 -7.56 17.39
C HIS A 189 -4.35 -7.76 17.18
N GLY A 190 -3.54 -7.44 18.21
CA GLY A 190 -2.09 -7.69 18.16
C GLY A 190 -1.74 -9.18 18.02
N LEU A 191 -2.50 -10.07 18.66
CA LEU A 191 -2.33 -11.52 18.48
C LEU A 191 -2.69 -11.95 17.05
N LEU A 192 -3.82 -11.47 16.51
CA LEU A 192 -4.28 -11.83 15.17
C LEU A 192 -3.33 -11.34 14.08
N ILE A 193 -2.75 -10.14 14.24
CA ILE A 193 -1.70 -9.64 13.34
C ILE A 193 -0.50 -10.58 13.32
N ARG A 194 -0.05 -11.04 14.50
CA ARG A 194 1.09 -11.96 14.59
C ARG A 194 0.80 -13.29 13.89
N LEU A 195 -0.38 -13.86 14.12
CA LEU A 195 -0.80 -15.10 13.45
C LEU A 195 -0.86 -14.93 11.93
N LEU A 196 -1.34 -13.78 11.43
CA LEU A 196 -1.39 -13.49 10.00
C LEU A 196 0.03 -13.31 9.42
N ALA A 197 0.92 -12.63 10.14
CA ALA A 197 2.31 -12.46 9.73
C ALA A 197 3.03 -13.82 9.66
N ASP A 198 2.84 -14.69 10.65
CA ASP A 198 3.40 -16.05 10.67
C ASP A 198 2.86 -16.88 9.48
N GLU A 199 1.58 -16.75 9.13
CA GLU A 199 0.99 -17.44 7.98
C GLU A 199 1.54 -16.91 6.64
N ILE A 200 1.71 -15.60 6.51
CA ILE A 200 2.32 -14.98 5.32
C ILE A 200 3.77 -15.46 5.17
N GLN A 201 4.56 -15.39 6.25
CA GLN A 201 5.95 -15.84 6.24
C GLN A 201 6.05 -17.33 5.90
N SER A 202 5.21 -18.17 6.49
CA SER A 202 5.18 -19.61 6.17
C SER A 202 4.85 -19.86 4.69
N LYS A 203 3.90 -19.12 4.11
CA LYS A 203 3.57 -19.23 2.68
C LYS A 203 4.71 -18.76 1.79
N GLU A 204 5.41 -17.69 2.17
CA GLU A 204 6.57 -17.18 1.44
C GLU A 204 7.73 -18.17 1.47
N GLU A 205 8.03 -18.74 2.63
CA GLU A 205 9.04 -19.79 2.81
C GLU A 205 8.69 -21.03 1.97
N ASP A 206 7.43 -21.47 1.98
CA ASP A 206 6.95 -22.59 1.16
C ASP A 206 7.06 -22.30 -0.34
N HIS A 207 6.74 -21.08 -0.77
CA HIS A 207 6.85 -20.67 -2.17
C HIS A 207 8.32 -20.59 -2.61
N LEU A 208 9.19 -20.06 -1.76
CA LEU A 208 10.63 -20.01 -2.00
C LEU A 208 11.21 -21.44 -2.07
N LEU A 209 10.82 -22.32 -1.17
CA LEU A 209 11.26 -23.72 -1.18
C LEU A 209 10.83 -24.44 -2.46
N LYS A 210 9.59 -24.24 -2.92
CA LYS A 210 9.11 -24.77 -4.21
C LYS A 210 9.94 -24.28 -5.39
N PHE A 211 10.31 -22.99 -5.39
CA PHE A 211 11.18 -22.41 -6.41
C PHE A 211 12.58 -23.04 -6.39
N LEU A 212 13.21 -23.12 -5.21
CA LEU A 212 14.54 -23.70 -5.05
C LEU A 212 14.57 -25.18 -5.45
N LEU A 213 13.53 -25.95 -5.11
CA LEU A 213 13.37 -27.33 -5.55
C LEU A 213 13.24 -27.44 -7.07
N ALA A 214 12.42 -26.58 -7.70
CA ALA A 214 12.26 -26.57 -9.15
C ALA A 214 13.60 -26.27 -9.85
N GLU A 215 14.37 -25.31 -9.34
CA GLU A 215 15.71 -25.00 -9.86
C GLU A 215 16.68 -26.18 -9.69
N ALA A 216 16.69 -26.82 -8.52
CA ALA A 216 17.52 -28.01 -8.27
C ALA A 216 17.18 -29.15 -9.25
N TYR A 217 15.89 -29.41 -9.50
CA TYR A 217 15.45 -30.39 -10.49
C TYR A 217 15.86 -30.02 -11.91
N GLN A 218 15.78 -28.74 -12.29
CA GLN A 218 16.24 -28.29 -13.60
C GLN A 218 17.75 -28.51 -13.77
N ARG A 219 18.56 -28.22 -12.73
CA ARG A 219 20.00 -28.50 -12.73
C ARG A 219 20.28 -30.00 -12.85
N LEU A 220 19.52 -30.84 -12.14
CA LEU A 220 19.60 -32.30 -12.24
C LEU A 220 19.29 -32.80 -13.66
N ASP A 221 18.24 -32.29 -14.29
CA ASP A 221 17.88 -32.64 -15.67
C ASP A 221 18.98 -32.21 -16.66
N MET A 222 19.61 -31.05 -16.45
CA MET A 222 20.76 -30.62 -17.27
C MET A 222 21.95 -31.55 -17.12
N LEU A 223 22.25 -31.99 -15.89
CA LEU A 223 23.31 -32.96 -15.63
C LEU A 223 23.01 -34.31 -16.28
N ARG A 224 21.78 -34.82 -16.14
CA ARG A 224 21.33 -36.05 -16.82
C ARG A 224 21.47 -35.98 -18.34
N LYS A 225 21.07 -34.87 -18.96
CA LYS A 225 21.25 -34.66 -20.41
C LYS A 225 22.72 -34.64 -20.82
N ARG A 226 23.58 -33.98 -20.03
CA ARG A 226 25.03 -33.95 -20.31
C ARG A 226 25.69 -35.31 -20.10
N ALA A 227 25.27 -36.06 -19.09
CA ALA A 227 25.73 -37.42 -18.85
C ALA A 227 25.37 -38.33 -20.04
N ALA A 228 24.14 -38.28 -20.53
CA ALA A 228 23.73 -39.03 -21.72
C ALA A 228 24.56 -38.68 -22.97
N ILE A 229 24.84 -37.40 -23.21
CA ILE A 229 25.72 -36.97 -24.33
C ILE A 229 27.14 -37.51 -24.14
N LEU A 230 27.66 -37.51 -22.91
CA LEU A 230 28.98 -38.06 -22.63
C LEU A 230 29.02 -39.57 -22.85
N ASP A 231 27.98 -40.30 -22.44
CA ASP A 231 27.86 -41.74 -22.67
C ASP A 231 27.87 -42.06 -24.17
N ASP A 232 27.06 -41.34 -24.97
CA ASP A 232 27.03 -41.46 -26.44
C ASP A 232 28.42 -41.16 -27.06
N LEU A 233 29.09 -40.10 -26.60
CA LEU A 233 30.42 -39.72 -27.08
C LEU A 233 31.50 -40.72 -26.67
N THR A 234 31.40 -41.33 -25.48
CA THR A 234 32.32 -42.40 -25.09
C THR A 234 32.16 -43.61 -25.97
N ASP A 235 30.95 -44.02 -26.34
CA ASP A 235 30.75 -45.16 -27.23
C ASP A 235 31.34 -44.90 -28.62
N ASP A 236 31.13 -43.71 -29.18
CA ASP A 236 31.72 -43.28 -30.47
C ASP A 236 33.26 -43.15 -30.39
N ALA A 237 33.77 -42.59 -29.29
CA ALA A 237 35.21 -42.46 -29.06
C ALA A 237 35.86 -43.84 -28.89
N ILE A 238 35.25 -44.74 -28.13
CA ILE A 238 35.69 -46.13 -27.98
C ILE A 238 35.75 -46.80 -29.36
N ALA A 239 34.72 -46.64 -30.20
CA ALA A 239 34.70 -47.20 -31.54
C ALA A 239 35.84 -46.68 -32.43
N LYS A 240 36.15 -45.38 -32.37
CA LYS A 240 37.28 -44.77 -33.11
C LYS A 240 38.64 -45.17 -32.56
N VAL A 241 38.77 -45.31 -31.25
CA VAL A 241 40.02 -45.71 -30.58
C VAL A 241 40.40 -47.15 -30.92
N ILE A 242 39.41 -48.03 -31.02
CA ILE A 242 39.61 -49.40 -31.51
C ILE A 242 40.20 -49.40 -32.93
N ALA A 243 39.95 -48.36 -33.73
CA ALA A 243 40.49 -48.23 -35.08
C ALA A 243 41.90 -47.61 -35.15
N ASP A 244 42.23 -46.61 -34.32
CA ASP A 244 43.43 -45.77 -34.50
C ASP A 244 44.64 -46.10 -33.59
N GLY A 245 44.48 -46.98 -32.59
CA GLY A 245 45.58 -47.48 -31.75
C GLY A 245 45.42 -47.16 -30.24
N PRO A 246 45.79 -48.08 -29.33
CA PRO A 246 45.06 -48.24 -28.05
C PRO A 246 45.53 -47.41 -26.84
N ASP A 247 46.79 -47.02 -26.71
CA ASP A 247 47.36 -46.87 -25.35
C ASP A 247 47.02 -45.57 -24.60
N GLN A 248 46.93 -44.40 -25.26
CA GLN A 248 46.61 -43.13 -24.56
C GLN A 248 45.11 -42.87 -24.45
N THR A 249 44.32 -43.41 -25.36
CA THR A 249 42.88 -43.13 -25.42
C THR A 249 42.07 -44.03 -24.48
N LEU A 250 42.57 -45.21 -24.14
CA LEU A 250 41.99 -46.08 -23.10
C LEU A 250 42.01 -45.44 -21.70
N GLU A 251 43.07 -44.69 -21.37
CA GLU A 251 43.18 -44.02 -20.06
C GLU A 251 42.19 -42.85 -19.93
N LEU A 252 42.05 -42.06 -21.00
CA LEU A 252 41.09 -40.96 -21.07
C LEU A 252 39.63 -41.43 -21.04
N VAL A 253 39.32 -42.53 -21.73
CA VAL A 253 38.01 -43.18 -21.68
C VAL A 253 37.70 -43.72 -20.28
N LYS A 254 38.68 -44.32 -19.57
CA LYS A 254 38.48 -44.76 -18.18
C LYS A 254 38.17 -43.60 -17.25
N ILE A 255 38.91 -42.49 -17.34
CA ILE A 255 38.67 -41.30 -16.51
C ILE A 255 37.29 -40.72 -16.78
N LEU A 256 36.88 -40.62 -18.06
CA LEU A 256 35.54 -40.17 -18.43
C LEU A 256 34.46 -41.11 -17.90
N ARG A 257 34.66 -42.43 -18.00
CA ARG A 257 33.72 -43.45 -17.52
C ARG A 257 33.60 -43.48 -16.00
N ASP A 258 34.70 -43.29 -15.28
CA ASP A 258 34.69 -43.22 -13.82
C ASP A 258 34.01 -41.93 -13.35
N ALA A 259 34.24 -40.81 -14.06
CA ALA A 259 33.55 -39.55 -13.80
C ALA A 259 32.04 -39.63 -14.09
N THR A 260 31.62 -40.25 -15.20
CA THR A 260 30.19 -40.49 -15.48
C THR A 260 29.58 -41.47 -14.49
N ALA A 261 30.26 -42.56 -14.10
CA ALA A 261 29.76 -43.51 -13.10
C ALA A 261 29.58 -42.88 -11.71
N GLN A 262 30.51 -42.02 -11.28
CA GLN A 262 30.38 -41.26 -10.03
C GLN A 262 29.20 -40.29 -10.07
N CYS A 263 28.90 -39.71 -11.24
CA CYS A 263 27.74 -38.85 -11.42
C CYS A 263 26.44 -39.67 -11.50
N ALA A 264 26.41 -40.80 -12.20
CA ALA A 264 25.23 -41.64 -12.37
C ALA A 264 24.64 -42.11 -11.03
N GLY A 265 25.49 -42.54 -10.09
CA GLY A 265 25.03 -42.96 -8.75
C GLY A 265 24.33 -41.85 -7.95
N VAL A 266 24.68 -40.59 -8.17
CA VAL A 266 24.04 -39.42 -7.55
C VAL A 266 22.81 -38.95 -8.33
N LEU A 267 22.79 -39.21 -9.65
CA LEU A 267 21.75 -38.74 -10.55
C LEU A 267 20.58 -39.71 -10.69
N ASP A 268 20.74 -40.99 -10.38
CA ASP A 268 19.76 -42.01 -10.75
C ASP A 268 18.76 -42.31 -9.65
N ALA A 269 19.15 -42.29 -8.37
CA ALA A 269 18.27 -42.68 -7.27
C ALA A 269 18.40 -41.82 -6.02
N PHE A 270 17.28 -41.70 -5.30
CA PHE A 270 17.24 -41.23 -3.92
C PHE A 270 18.07 -42.16 -3.00
N PRO A 271 18.43 -41.71 -1.78
CA PRO A 271 19.20 -42.52 -0.82
C PRO A 271 18.56 -43.88 -0.46
N ASP A 272 17.26 -44.02 -0.67
CA ASP A 272 16.48 -45.25 -0.47
C ASP A 272 16.48 -46.18 -1.70
N GLY A 273 17.19 -45.80 -2.78
CA GLY A 273 17.32 -46.55 -4.02
C GLY A 273 16.17 -46.34 -5.00
N GLN A 274 15.20 -45.47 -4.73
CA GLN A 274 14.14 -45.18 -5.70
C GLN A 274 14.63 -44.24 -6.80
N PRO A 275 14.33 -44.51 -8.08
CA PRO A 275 14.75 -43.63 -9.15
C PRO A 275 14.06 -42.26 -9.05
N HIS A 276 14.77 -41.17 -9.38
CA HIS A 276 14.10 -39.86 -9.41
C HIS A 276 13.04 -39.83 -10.51
N PRO A 277 11.82 -39.33 -10.22
CA PRO A 277 10.75 -39.25 -11.20
C PRO A 277 11.21 -38.42 -12.40
N THR A 278 10.92 -38.91 -13.60
CA THR A 278 11.20 -38.21 -14.86
C THR A 278 10.42 -36.90 -14.96
N PRO A 279 10.84 -35.94 -15.80
CA PRO A 279 10.08 -34.70 -16.01
C PRO A 279 8.60 -34.94 -16.36
N ALA A 280 8.31 -35.99 -17.14
CA ALA A 280 6.95 -36.37 -17.51
C ALA A 280 6.15 -36.90 -16.31
N GLU A 281 6.74 -37.77 -15.49
CA GLU A 281 6.11 -38.27 -14.26
C GLU A 281 5.88 -37.16 -13.25
N ARG A 282 6.80 -36.20 -13.14
CA ARG A 282 6.62 -35.01 -12.29
C ARG A 282 5.43 -34.16 -12.76
N GLN A 283 5.27 -33.94 -14.07
CA GLN A 283 4.10 -33.24 -14.60
C GLN A 283 2.78 -33.98 -14.34
N ILE A 284 2.79 -35.31 -14.39
CA ILE A 284 1.63 -36.13 -14.03
C ILE A 284 1.31 -35.96 -12.55
N GLY A 285 2.30 -36.04 -11.67
CA GLY A 285 2.14 -35.83 -10.23
C GLY A 285 1.58 -34.44 -9.89
N VAL A 286 2.07 -33.39 -10.54
CA VAL A 286 1.53 -32.01 -10.38
C VAL A 286 0.07 -31.94 -10.80
N ARG A 287 -0.28 -32.47 -11.98
CA ARG A 287 -1.68 -32.48 -12.47
C ARG A 287 -2.60 -33.29 -11.57
N GLU A 288 -2.13 -34.40 -11.02
CA GLU A 288 -2.90 -35.19 -10.05
C GLU A 288 -3.10 -34.46 -8.74
N HIS A 289 -2.05 -33.79 -8.23
CA HIS A 289 -2.16 -32.95 -7.05
C HIS A 289 -3.16 -31.82 -7.29
N GLU A 290 -3.07 -31.10 -8.41
CA GLU A 290 -4.00 -30.03 -8.80
C GLU A 290 -5.44 -30.54 -8.86
N ARG A 291 -5.66 -31.72 -9.44
CA ARG A 291 -6.98 -32.37 -9.48
C ARG A 291 -7.50 -32.70 -8.07
N LYS A 292 -6.64 -33.22 -7.19
CA LYS A 292 -7.01 -33.53 -5.80
C LYS A 292 -7.35 -32.27 -5.01
N THR A 293 -6.55 -31.21 -5.12
CA THR A 293 -6.83 -29.92 -4.46
C THR A 293 -8.09 -29.26 -5.00
N ALA A 294 -8.30 -29.28 -6.32
CA ALA A 294 -9.52 -28.75 -6.93
C ALA A 294 -10.76 -29.54 -6.48
N ALA A 295 -10.66 -30.87 -6.38
CA ALA A 295 -11.75 -31.70 -5.86
C ALA A 295 -12.04 -31.41 -4.38
N GLN A 296 -11.01 -31.19 -3.56
CA GLN A 296 -11.17 -30.82 -2.15
C GLN A 296 -11.78 -29.43 -1.97
N GLN A 297 -11.34 -28.43 -2.74
CA GLN A 297 -11.94 -27.10 -2.76
C GLN A 297 -13.41 -27.16 -3.18
N LYS A 298 -13.75 -27.95 -4.20
CA LYS A 298 -15.15 -28.14 -4.62
C LYS A 298 -16.01 -28.77 -3.52
N LYS A 299 -15.47 -29.72 -2.74
CA LYS A 299 -16.16 -30.30 -1.57
C LYS A 299 -16.38 -29.27 -0.46
N LEU A 300 -15.38 -28.44 -0.15
CA LEU A 300 -15.49 -27.38 0.85
C LEU A 300 -16.51 -26.31 0.44
N GLN A 301 -16.53 -25.93 -0.84
CA GLN A 301 -17.53 -25.01 -1.38
C GLN A 301 -18.94 -25.60 -1.31
N ALA A 302 -19.13 -26.87 -1.66
CA ALA A 302 -20.42 -27.54 -1.55
C ALA A 302 -20.92 -27.57 -0.09
N ALA A 303 -20.05 -27.89 0.87
CA ALA A 303 -20.37 -27.88 2.29
C ALA A 303 -20.71 -26.49 2.83
N ALA A 304 -20.05 -25.43 2.32
CA ALA A 304 -20.39 -24.05 2.67
C ALA A 304 -21.79 -23.67 2.17
N ILE A 305 -22.13 -24.02 0.93
CA ILE A 305 -23.45 -23.77 0.34
C ILE A 305 -24.55 -24.50 1.14
N GLU A 306 -24.34 -25.77 1.51
CA GLU A 306 -25.29 -26.53 2.33
C GLU A 306 -25.50 -25.89 3.71
N ARG A 307 -24.43 -25.36 4.32
CA ARG A 307 -24.51 -24.68 5.62
C ARG A 307 -25.28 -23.36 5.53
N ASP A 308 -25.09 -22.60 4.46
CA ASP A 308 -25.82 -21.34 4.23
C ASP A 308 -27.31 -21.60 3.96
N GLN A 309 -27.64 -22.68 3.24
CA GLN A 309 -29.02 -23.11 3.04
C GLN A 309 -29.70 -23.53 4.36
N ALA A 310 -29.01 -24.33 5.17
CA ALA A 310 -29.53 -24.75 6.49
C ALA A 310 -29.69 -23.59 7.48
N ALA A 311 -28.94 -22.50 7.32
CA ALA A 311 -29.09 -21.29 8.14
C ALA A 311 -30.24 -20.38 7.67
N ALA A 312 -30.73 -20.56 6.45
CA ALA A 312 -31.82 -19.79 5.87
C ALA A 312 -33.22 -20.40 6.14
N GLU A 313 -33.27 -21.69 6.49
CA GLU A 313 -34.48 -22.41 6.94
C GLU A 313 -34.75 -22.19 8.44
#